data_AF-A0A7C4JS24-F1
#
_entry.id   AF-A0A7C4JS24-F1
#
_cell.length_a   1.000
_cell.length_b   1.000
_cell.length_c   1.000
_cell.angle_alpha   90.00
_cell.angle_beta   90.00
_cell.angle_gamma   90.00
#
_symmetry.space_group_name_H-M   'P 1'
#
loop_
_entity.id
_entity.type
_entity.pdbx_description
1 polymer ?
#
loop_
_entity_poly.entity_id
_entity_poly.type
_entity_poly.pdbx_seq_one_letter_code
_entity_poly.pdbx_strand_id
1 'polypeptide(L)'
;MSKPKVEKHVNQKSGKSSNNPNQLQFTGNWFIDAGILGFVNLMEEVYGWDLEKLRERISEEPEVVYYGYFPFAYFYNLSKKDKKELKTEAISFIEKNKELGKKILEEVWWKFITELFRESWVEGKLKVMHESECYDKRGKVKPQYADSRYRNLVKEREELIVNILKNNNFKEKIEEVLGKRKELIKEGSHNLTVDDIRRLEENLGNFTDDDLRKEIENIIRKHKELENYLNKIWDVFKAKNISKDKSVFYRIPIDSSFFKNYLFFNNSKGIFEQLEDLKNLLDGNTNYSEYLSKIDKTISKFLPSDEEFPNISYTKFRAETILKDVPYLFVYLINFLNAFVNVRGIGNVFFYSNDLDFTYQINKKIRVYIKDSDNNLKILRLTWQAIIDTLVETETTWVLENMYLIRYKSLSQQDLIGVEYIGILKLQASIILDDTIRDTINRNIAVKASNGKIEQQVWLLEEFIKQKPLLPHLINNIHLYLADNIKYEGFISMRTLVYASIVDAKVKEFGNDNRLFGDHFFNSYRQLLSEIKNDVRRASGAVRAISETLEDSDERKSYANLLLSAIRRDNKHRFVNTVLKALVEKKGEEKVVKTLMSFIFDKILSNDLSWKNYALILVGGLIGGGEADGEE
;
A
#
# COMPACT_ATOMS: atom_id res chain seq x y z
N MET A 1 -47.32 49.75 -0.40
CA MET A 1 -46.50 49.65 -1.62
C MET A 1 -45.05 49.89 -1.24
N SER A 2 -44.20 48.89 -1.50
CA SER A 2 -42.75 48.96 -1.79
C SER A 2 -42.13 47.61 -1.41
N LYS A 3 -41.83 46.81 -2.43
CA LYS A 3 -41.15 45.51 -2.35
C LYS A 3 -39.70 45.70 -1.87
N PRO A 4 -39.16 44.83 -0.99
CA PRO A 4 -37.73 44.65 -0.87
C PRO A 4 -37.24 43.66 -1.94
N LYS A 5 -36.03 43.94 -2.45
CA LYS A 5 -35.33 43.24 -3.52
C LYS A 5 -35.01 41.79 -3.15
N VAL A 6 -35.33 40.87 -4.05
CA VAL A 6 -34.82 39.50 -4.06
C VAL A 6 -33.37 39.55 -4.53
N GLU A 7 -32.43 39.27 -3.64
CA GLU A 7 -31.06 38.96 -4.03
C GLU A 7 -31.04 37.59 -4.73
N LYS A 8 -30.41 37.58 -5.90
CA LYS A 8 -30.26 36.40 -6.76
C LYS A 8 -29.43 35.37 -6.02
N HIS A 9 -30.06 34.28 -5.60
CA HIS A 9 -29.36 33.03 -5.34
C HIS A 9 -28.62 32.62 -6.62
N VAL A 10 -27.29 32.66 -6.55
CA VAL A 10 -26.41 32.00 -7.50
C VAL A 10 -26.76 30.52 -7.44
N ASN A 11 -27.36 30.02 -8.53
CA ASN A 11 -27.57 28.61 -8.80
C ASN A 11 -26.22 27.89 -8.68
N GLN A 12 -25.95 27.28 -7.53
CA GLN A 12 -25.03 26.16 -7.46
C GLN A 12 -25.66 25.07 -8.33
N LYS A 13 -25.00 24.79 -9.47
CA LYS A 13 -25.28 23.62 -10.29
C LYS A 13 -25.15 22.41 -9.37
N SER A 14 -26.29 21.91 -8.90
CA SER A 14 -26.40 20.53 -8.45
C SER A 14 -25.86 19.67 -9.58
N GLY A 15 -24.69 19.06 -9.38
CA GLY A 15 -24.11 18.11 -10.30
C GLY A 15 -25.17 17.07 -10.60
N LYS A 16 -25.70 17.09 -11.83
CA LYS A 16 -26.45 15.97 -12.37
C LYS A 16 -25.48 14.79 -12.31
N SER A 17 -25.74 13.82 -11.44
CA SER A 17 -25.23 12.47 -11.59
C SER A 17 -25.85 11.90 -12.86
N SER A 18 -25.26 12.24 -14.01
CA SER A 18 -25.42 11.40 -15.19
C SER A 18 -24.70 10.09 -14.85
N ASN A 19 -25.45 9.09 -14.38
CA ASN A 19 -25.02 7.70 -14.40
C ASN A 19 -24.76 7.32 -15.85
N ASN A 20 -23.57 7.65 -16.34
CA ASN A 20 -23.06 7.15 -17.59
C ASN A 20 -22.43 5.79 -17.23
N PRO A 21 -23.01 4.65 -17.63
CA PRO A 21 -22.55 3.32 -17.20
C PRO A 21 -21.10 3.01 -17.63
N ASN A 22 -20.50 3.85 -18.48
CA ASN A 22 -19.12 3.73 -18.96
C ASN A 22 -18.12 4.62 -18.21
N GLN A 23 -18.54 5.41 -17.23
CA GLN A 23 -17.60 6.25 -16.48
C GLN A 23 -16.85 5.41 -15.44
N LEU A 24 -15.51 5.48 -15.46
CA LEU A 24 -14.68 4.79 -14.48
C LEU A 24 -14.94 5.36 -13.07
N GLN A 25 -15.50 4.52 -12.20
CA GLN A 25 -15.92 4.85 -10.84
C GLN A 25 -15.75 3.65 -9.92
N PHE A 26 -15.62 3.92 -8.62
CA PHE A 26 -15.58 2.87 -7.61
C PHE A 26 -16.94 2.21 -7.41
N THR A 27 -16.89 0.94 -7.05
CA THR A 27 -18.03 0.05 -6.83
C THR A 27 -18.46 0.04 -5.36
N GLY A 28 -17.62 0.54 -4.45
CA GLY A 28 -17.78 0.43 -3.00
C GLY A 28 -17.22 -0.88 -2.45
N ASN A 29 -16.80 -1.81 -3.31
CA ASN A 29 -16.06 -3.00 -2.93
C ASN A 29 -14.56 -2.70 -3.00
N TRP A 30 -13.93 -2.49 -1.83
CA TRP A 30 -12.53 -2.08 -1.72
C TRP A 30 -11.55 -2.96 -2.52
N PHE A 31 -11.84 -4.26 -2.69
CA PHE A 31 -10.97 -5.17 -3.42
C PHE A 31 -11.02 -4.92 -4.94
N ILE A 32 -12.22 -4.75 -5.50
CA ILE A 32 -12.42 -4.37 -6.90
C ILE A 32 -11.87 -2.96 -7.12
N ASP A 33 -12.13 -2.05 -6.19
CA ASP A 33 -11.74 -0.64 -6.27
C ASP A 33 -10.23 -0.46 -6.19
N ALA A 34 -9.53 -1.28 -5.39
CA ALA A 34 -8.07 -1.39 -5.46
C ALA A 34 -7.63 -1.83 -6.85
N GLY A 35 -8.30 -2.81 -7.47
CA GLY A 35 -8.06 -3.20 -8.85
C GLY A 35 -8.25 -2.07 -9.86
N ILE A 36 -9.31 -1.26 -9.70
CA ILE A 36 -9.59 -0.08 -10.53
C ILE A 36 -8.47 0.94 -10.37
N LEU A 37 -8.07 1.30 -9.14
CA LEU A 37 -6.96 2.22 -8.93
C LEU A 37 -5.65 1.64 -9.48
N GLY A 38 -5.42 0.34 -9.33
CA GLY A 38 -4.25 -0.33 -9.90
C GLY A 38 -4.21 -0.23 -11.42
N PHE A 39 -5.36 -0.33 -12.08
CA PHE A 39 -5.48 -0.08 -13.52
C PHE A 39 -5.16 1.39 -13.86
N VAL A 40 -5.73 2.36 -13.12
CA VAL A 40 -5.41 3.78 -13.29
C VAL A 40 -3.90 4.03 -13.14
N ASN A 41 -3.29 3.49 -12.09
CA ASN A 41 -1.86 3.63 -11.83
C ASN A 41 -1.00 3.04 -12.95
N LEU A 42 -1.37 1.86 -13.47
CA LEU A 42 -0.66 1.25 -14.60
C LEU A 42 -0.71 2.13 -15.85
N MET A 43 -1.90 2.68 -16.16
CA MET A 43 -2.08 3.55 -17.32
C MET A 43 -1.34 4.88 -17.15
N GLU A 44 -1.28 5.44 -15.94
CA GLU A 44 -0.49 6.63 -15.62
C GLU A 44 1.02 6.34 -15.74
N GLU A 45 1.50 5.23 -15.19
CA GLU A 45 2.92 4.86 -15.23
C GLU A 45 3.42 4.59 -16.64
N VAL A 46 2.63 3.87 -17.46
CA VAL A 46 3.02 3.54 -18.81
C VAL A 46 2.75 4.69 -19.78
N TYR A 47 1.60 5.37 -19.73
CA TYR A 47 1.25 6.35 -20.76
C TYR A 47 1.24 7.80 -20.29
N GLY A 48 1.41 8.06 -19.00
CA GLY A 48 1.22 9.39 -18.42
C GLY A 48 -0.22 9.86 -18.46
N TRP A 49 -1.19 8.92 -18.48
CA TRP A 49 -2.61 9.25 -18.44
C TRP A 49 -3.06 9.31 -16.99
N ASP A 50 -3.29 10.53 -16.49
CA ASP A 50 -3.96 10.73 -15.21
C ASP A 50 -5.43 10.27 -15.28
N LEU A 51 -6.11 10.29 -14.13
CA LEU A 51 -7.48 9.79 -14.02
C LEU A 51 -8.44 10.46 -15.01
N GLU A 52 -8.35 11.77 -15.17
CA GLU A 52 -9.22 12.54 -16.08
C GLU A 52 -8.96 12.17 -17.54
N LYS A 53 -7.70 12.14 -17.97
CA LYS A 53 -7.34 11.72 -19.33
C LYS A 53 -7.73 10.27 -19.60
N LEU A 54 -7.60 9.38 -18.62
CA LEU A 54 -8.01 7.99 -18.76
C LEU A 54 -9.53 7.86 -18.91
N ARG A 55 -10.32 8.63 -18.15
CA ARG A 55 -11.79 8.69 -18.30
C ARG A 55 -12.19 9.21 -19.68
N GLU A 56 -11.53 10.25 -20.17
CA GLU A 56 -11.72 10.77 -21.54
C GLU A 56 -11.48 9.65 -22.57
N ARG A 57 -10.32 8.98 -22.52
CA ARG A 57 -9.98 7.87 -23.43
C ARG A 57 -10.98 6.71 -23.38
N ILE A 58 -11.44 6.31 -22.19
CA ILE A 58 -12.45 5.24 -22.04
C ILE A 58 -13.79 5.67 -22.61
N SER A 59 -14.15 6.96 -22.49
CA SER A 59 -15.40 7.46 -23.03
C SER A 59 -15.39 7.53 -24.57
N GLU A 60 -14.24 7.82 -25.17
CA GLU A 60 -14.08 7.93 -26.63
C GLU A 60 -13.84 6.57 -27.30
N GLU A 61 -12.96 5.74 -26.75
CA GLU A 61 -12.44 4.54 -27.39
C GLU A 61 -12.24 3.35 -26.43
N PRO A 62 -13.30 2.89 -25.72
CA PRO A 62 -13.17 1.89 -24.66
C PRO A 62 -12.54 0.59 -25.16
N GLU A 63 -12.94 0.08 -26.34
CA GLU A 63 -12.36 -1.15 -26.88
C GLU A 63 -10.85 -1.04 -27.11
N VAL A 64 -10.38 0.11 -27.62
CA VAL A 64 -8.94 0.32 -27.87
C VAL A 64 -8.19 0.40 -26.55
N VAL A 65 -8.76 1.04 -25.52
CA VAL A 65 -8.18 1.09 -24.17
C VAL A 65 -8.02 -0.32 -23.59
N TYR A 66 -9.07 -1.14 -23.59
CA TYR A 66 -9.04 -2.45 -22.92
C TYR A 66 -8.39 -3.58 -23.74
N TYR A 67 -8.37 -3.50 -25.07
CA TYR A 67 -7.79 -4.55 -25.94
C TYR A 67 -6.46 -4.16 -26.59
N GLY A 68 -6.14 -2.87 -26.65
CA GLY A 68 -4.87 -2.37 -27.21
C GLY A 68 -3.92 -1.87 -26.11
N TYR A 69 -4.29 -0.76 -25.46
CA TYR A 69 -3.41 -0.09 -24.51
C TYR A 69 -3.20 -0.89 -23.23
N PHE A 70 -4.26 -1.43 -22.62
CA PHE A 70 -4.15 -2.16 -21.36
C PHE A 70 -3.28 -3.42 -21.48
N PRO A 71 -3.50 -4.32 -22.46
CA PRO A 71 -2.66 -5.52 -22.61
C PRO A 71 -1.20 -5.14 -22.79
N PHE A 72 -0.89 -4.19 -23.69
CA PHE A 72 0.48 -3.75 -23.87
C PHE A 72 1.09 -3.22 -22.57
N ALA A 73 0.39 -2.34 -21.84
CA ALA A 73 0.89 -1.76 -20.59
C ALA A 73 1.14 -2.82 -19.52
N TYR A 74 0.22 -3.77 -19.37
CA TYR A 74 0.34 -4.83 -18.38
C TYR A 74 1.58 -5.70 -18.64
N PHE A 75 1.78 -6.12 -19.89
CA PHE A 75 2.94 -6.93 -20.27
C PHE A 75 4.25 -6.12 -20.29
N TYR A 76 4.19 -4.83 -20.64
CA TYR A 76 5.33 -3.91 -20.54
C TYR A 76 5.85 -3.84 -19.10
N ASN A 77 4.94 -3.63 -18.14
CA ASN A 77 5.28 -3.60 -16.71
C ASN A 77 5.86 -4.94 -16.22
N LEU A 78 5.27 -6.07 -16.64
CA LEU A 78 5.78 -7.40 -16.31
C LEU A 78 7.18 -7.70 -16.87
N SER A 79 7.54 -7.11 -18.01
CA SER A 79 8.85 -7.34 -18.63
C SER A 79 10.02 -6.77 -17.80
N LYS A 80 9.76 -5.78 -16.93
CA LYS A 80 10.75 -5.06 -16.10
C LYS A 80 11.95 -4.47 -16.85
N LYS A 81 11.90 -4.45 -18.19
CA LYS A 81 12.93 -3.87 -19.06
C LYS A 81 12.37 -2.59 -19.69
N ASP A 82 13.14 -1.51 -19.64
CA ASP A 82 12.72 -0.23 -20.20
C ASP A 82 12.93 -0.21 -21.73
N LYS A 83 11.93 -0.69 -22.47
CA LYS A 83 11.94 -0.74 -23.94
C LYS A 83 11.20 0.46 -24.54
N LYS A 84 11.73 1.67 -24.33
CA LYS A 84 11.08 2.94 -24.73
C LYS A 84 10.74 3.02 -26.22
N GLU A 85 11.63 2.52 -27.09
CA GLU A 85 11.42 2.53 -28.54
C GLU A 85 10.21 1.66 -28.91
N LEU A 86 10.21 0.40 -28.47
CA LEU A 86 9.11 -0.53 -28.71
C LEU A 86 7.77 -0.02 -28.15
N LYS A 87 7.80 0.65 -26.99
CA LYS A 87 6.63 1.32 -26.41
C LYS A 87 6.11 2.44 -27.31
N THR A 88 7.00 3.27 -27.84
CA THR A 88 6.63 4.38 -28.73
C THR A 88 6.04 3.85 -30.04
N GLU A 89 6.62 2.78 -30.60
CA GLU A 89 6.09 2.09 -31.78
C GLU A 89 4.72 1.47 -31.53
N ALA A 90 4.55 0.79 -30.38
CA ALA A 90 3.28 0.18 -29.99
C ALA A 90 2.18 1.24 -29.85
N ILE A 91 2.46 2.37 -29.19
CA ILE A 91 1.51 3.48 -29.06
C ILE A 91 1.14 4.03 -30.45
N SER A 92 2.12 4.31 -31.30
CA SER A 92 1.90 4.81 -32.67
C SER A 92 1.07 3.83 -33.51
N PHE A 93 1.31 2.53 -33.36
CA PHE A 93 0.52 1.49 -34.01
C PHE A 93 -0.92 1.47 -33.51
N ILE A 94 -1.13 1.49 -32.18
CA ILE A 94 -2.46 1.47 -31.58
C ILE A 94 -3.27 2.69 -32.02
N GLU A 95 -2.66 3.89 -31.98
CA GLU A 95 -3.31 5.14 -32.40
C GLU A 95 -3.72 5.15 -33.87
N LYS A 96 -2.94 4.51 -34.76
CA LYS A 96 -3.22 4.44 -36.20
C LYS A 96 -4.23 3.38 -36.60
N ASN A 97 -4.51 2.40 -35.73
CA ASN A 97 -5.33 1.23 -36.04
C ASN A 97 -6.51 1.08 -35.05
N LYS A 98 -7.02 2.20 -34.53
CA LYS A 98 -8.13 2.25 -33.55
C LYS A 98 -9.40 1.59 -34.07
N GLU A 99 -9.63 1.67 -35.38
CA GLU A 99 -10.77 1.09 -36.08
C GLU A 99 -10.83 -0.44 -36.01
N LEU A 100 -9.75 -1.11 -35.62
CA LEU A 100 -9.75 -2.56 -35.38
C LEU A 100 -10.56 -2.96 -34.15
N GLY A 101 -10.85 -2.02 -33.23
CA GLY A 101 -11.57 -2.28 -31.98
C GLY A 101 -10.94 -3.44 -31.22
N LYS A 102 -11.74 -4.41 -30.75
CA LYS A 102 -11.24 -5.62 -30.05
C LYS A 102 -10.19 -6.43 -30.81
N LYS A 103 -10.20 -6.41 -32.15
CA LYS A 103 -9.27 -7.20 -32.98
C LYS A 103 -7.83 -6.70 -32.87
N ILE A 104 -7.63 -5.49 -32.34
CA ILE A 104 -6.30 -4.91 -32.14
C ILE A 104 -5.43 -5.75 -31.21
N LEU A 105 -6.05 -6.50 -30.28
CA LEU A 105 -5.35 -7.37 -29.32
C LEU A 105 -4.40 -8.34 -30.01
N GLU A 106 -4.85 -9.00 -31.07
CA GLU A 106 -4.05 -10.01 -31.76
C GLU A 106 -2.83 -9.35 -32.41
N GLU A 107 -3.01 -8.18 -33.03
CA GLU A 107 -1.91 -7.45 -33.66
C GLU A 107 -0.92 -6.93 -32.62
N VAL A 108 -1.41 -6.37 -31.50
CA VAL A 108 -0.57 -5.91 -30.40
C VAL A 108 0.22 -7.06 -29.76
N TRP A 109 -0.44 -8.22 -29.60
CA TRP A 109 0.17 -9.41 -29.04
C TRP A 109 1.39 -9.87 -29.85
N TRP A 110 1.19 -10.14 -31.15
CA TRP A 110 2.23 -10.71 -32.00
C TRP A 110 3.30 -9.70 -32.44
N LYS A 111 2.97 -8.40 -32.52
CA LYS A 111 3.93 -7.38 -32.96
C LYS A 111 4.78 -6.84 -31.83
N PHE A 112 4.20 -6.66 -30.64
CA PHE A 112 4.83 -5.92 -29.55
C PHE A 112 4.96 -6.74 -28.27
N ILE A 113 3.89 -7.40 -27.79
CA ILE A 113 3.94 -8.12 -26.51
C ILE A 113 4.95 -9.26 -26.55
N THR A 114 4.98 -10.05 -27.62
CA THR A 114 6.00 -11.10 -27.77
C THR A 114 7.42 -10.52 -27.78
N GLU A 115 7.64 -9.40 -28.48
CA GLU A 115 8.95 -8.74 -28.57
C GLU A 115 9.46 -8.18 -27.22
N LEU A 116 8.55 -7.83 -26.30
CA LEU A 116 8.96 -7.46 -24.93
C LEU A 116 9.76 -8.59 -24.27
N PHE A 117 9.39 -9.85 -24.53
CA PHE A 117 9.97 -11.01 -23.85
C PHE A 117 10.99 -11.81 -24.67
N ARG A 118 11.32 -11.39 -25.90
CA ARG A 118 12.30 -12.08 -26.76
C ARG A 118 13.60 -12.40 -26.02
N GLU A 119 14.26 -11.37 -25.47
CA GLU A 119 15.52 -11.53 -24.74
C GLU A 119 15.37 -12.46 -23.53
N SER A 120 14.35 -12.26 -22.70
CA SER A 120 14.11 -13.09 -21.51
C SER A 120 13.83 -14.55 -21.88
N TRP A 121 13.16 -14.78 -23.02
CA TRP A 121 12.92 -16.12 -23.54
C TRP A 121 14.23 -16.76 -24.02
N VAL A 122 15.04 -16.04 -24.82
CA VAL A 122 16.35 -16.52 -25.29
C VAL A 122 17.27 -16.83 -24.11
N GLU A 123 17.43 -15.88 -23.17
CA GLU A 123 18.21 -16.07 -21.95
C GLU A 123 17.72 -17.28 -21.13
N GLY A 124 16.40 -17.44 -21.00
CA GLY A 124 15.79 -18.57 -20.30
C GLY A 124 16.11 -19.92 -20.94
N LYS A 125 16.14 -19.99 -22.28
CA LYS A 125 16.55 -21.19 -23.00
C LYS A 125 18.05 -21.44 -22.90
N LEU A 126 18.88 -20.41 -23.01
CA LEU A 126 20.34 -20.53 -22.92
C LEU A 126 20.81 -21.07 -21.55
N LYS A 127 20.05 -20.79 -20.48
CA LYS A 127 20.29 -21.29 -19.11
C LYS A 127 20.16 -22.80 -18.95
N VAL A 128 19.48 -23.50 -19.87
CA VAL A 128 19.43 -24.96 -19.87
C VAL A 128 20.79 -25.46 -20.30
N MET A 129 21.61 -25.93 -19.38
CA MET A 129 23.00 -26.31 -19.66
C MET A 129 23.13 -27.80 -20.02
N HIS A 130 22.19 -28.63 -19.55
CA HIS A 130 22.21 -30.07 -19.75
C HIS A 130 21.06 -30.54 -20.63
N GLU A 131 21.32 -31.47 -21.55
CA GLU A 131 20.27 -32.08 -22.37
C GLU A 131 19.25 -32.81 -21.50
N SER A 132 19.71 -33.42 -20.40
CA SER A 132 18.85 -34.15 -19.44
C SER A 132 17.72 -33.28 -18.85
N GLU A 133 17.94 -31.97 -18.70
CA GLU A 133 16.90 -31.02 -18.24
C GLU A 133 15.74 -30.90 -19.23
N CYS A 134 15.96 -31.26 -20.50
CA CYS A 134 14.93 -31.25 -21.54
C CYS A 134 13.89 -32.36 -21.40
N TYR A 135 14.14 -33.35 -20.54
CA TYR A 135 13.28 -34.51 -20.33
C TYR A 135 12.65 -34.50 -18.94
N ASP A 136 11.47 -35.12 -18.82
CA ASP A 136 10.84 -35.39 -17.53
C ASP A 136 11.42 -36.65 -16.86
N LYS A 137 10.95 -36.96 -15.65
CA LYS A 137 11.40 -38.15 -14.89
C LYS A 137 11.10 -39.49 -15.59
N ARG A 138 10.23 -39.49 -16.60
CA ARG A 138 9.84 -40.67 -17.39
C ARG A 138 10.60 -40.75 -18.71
N GLY A 139 11.55 -39.83 -18.96
CA GLY A 139 12.32 -39.75 -20.20
C GLY A 139 11.55 -39.13 -21.37
N LYS A 140 10.37 -38.55 -21.14
CA LYS A 140 9.61 -37.86 -22.20
C LYS A 140 10.11 -36.43 -22.33
N VAL A 141 10.26 -35.96 -23.57
CA VAL A 141 10.63 -34.56 -23.85
C VAL A 141 9.58 -33.63 -23.24
N LYS A 142 10.03 -32.67 -22.45
CA LYS A 142 9.16 -31.62 -21.91
C LYS A 142 8.67 -30.72 -23.06
N PRO A 143 7.38 -30.35 -23.10
CA PRO A 143 6.83 -29.53 -24.18
C PRO A 143 7.57 -28.21 -24.42
N GLN A 144 8.09 -27.56 -23.37
CA GLN A 144 8.88 -26.32 -23.52
C GLN A 144 10.22 -26.52 -24.23
N TYR A 145 10.65 -27.75 -24.49
CA TYR A 145 11.89 -28.11 -25.19
C TYR A 145 11.61 -29.06 -26.36
N ALA A 146 10.42 -29.00 -26.94
CA ALA A 146 9.98 -29.88 -28.03
C ALA A 146 10.80 -29.74 -29.32
N ASP A 147 11.51 -28.63 -29.54
CA ASP A 147 12.34 -28.44 -30.73
C ASP A 147 13.61 -29.31 -30.69
N SER A 148 13.76 -30.21 -31.68
CA SER A 148 14.84 -31.18 -31.72
C SER A 148 16.20 -30.55 -32.01
N ARG A 149 16.25 -29.53 -32.88
CA ARG A 149 17.50 -28.84 -33.22
C ARG A 149 18.02 -28.03 -32.04
N TYR A 150 17.14 -27.39 -31.29
CA TYR A 150 17.49 -26.78 -30.00
C TYR A 150 18.15 -27.80 -29.05
N ARG A 151 17.53 -28.97 -28.83
CA ARG A 151 18.08 -30.00 -27.94
C ARG A 151 19.44 -30.50 -28.42
N ASN A 152 19.60 -30.72 -29.73
CA ASN A 152 20.89 -31.14 -30.30
C ASN A 152 21.99 -30.10 -30.05
N LEU A 153 21.70 -28.80 -30.22
CA LEU A 153 22.67 -27.74 -29.94
C LEU A 153 23.02 -27.64 -28.44
N VAL A 154 22.06 -27.89 -27.54
CA VAL A 154 22.32 -28.00 -26.09
C VAL A 154 23.26 -29.17 -25.80
N LYS A 155 22.97 -30.35 -26.37
CA LYS A 155 23.80 -31.56 -26.24
C LYS A 155 25.21 -31.34 -26.76
N GLU A 156 25.38 -30.81 -27.96
CA GLU A 156 26.69 -30.52 -28.55
C GLU A 156 27.50 -29.55 -27.69
N ARG A 157 26.87 -28.52 -27.13
CA ARG A 157 27.53 -27.59 -26.20
C ARG A 157 27.95 -28.30 -24.91
N GLU A 158 27.07 -29.13 -24.34
CA GLU A 158 27.36 -29.91 -23.13
C GLU A 158 28.54 -30.88 -23.36
N GLU A 159 28.56 -31.58 -24.49
CA GLU A 159 29.64 -32.50 -24.85
C GLU A 159 31.00 -31.79 -24.94
N LEU A 160 31.05 -30.60 -25.56
CA LEU A 160 32.28 -29.79 -25.61
C LEU A 160 32.75 -29.38 -24.21
N ILE A 161 31.84 -28.96 -23.34
CA ILE A 161 32.15 -28.58 -21.95
C ILE A 161 32.65 -29.78 -21.15
N VAL A 162 31.99 -30.93 -21.28
CA VAL A 162 32.41 -32.14 -20.56
C VAL A 162 33.78 -32.62 -21.06
N ASN A 163 34.05 -32.54 -22.37
CA ASN A 163 35.31 -32.97 -22.93
C ASN A 163 36.49 -32.08 -22.48
N ILE A 164 36.33 -30.76 -22.43
CA ILE A 164 37.38 -29.86 -21.95
C ILE A 164 37.66 -30.07 -20.46
N LEU A 165 36.62 -30.31 -19.64
CA LEU A 165 36.74 -30.50 -18.19
C LEU A 165 37.28 -31.88 -17.78
N LYS A 166 37.30 -32.87 -18.68
CA LYS A 166 37.95 -34.18 -18.44
C LYS A 166 39.48 -34.09 -18.44
N ASN A 167 40.05 -33.05 -19.05
CA ASN A 167 41.49 -32.80 -18.99
C ASN A 167 41.82 -32.01 -17.72
N ASN A 168 42.51 -32.64 -16.76
CA ASN A 168 42.81 -32.04 -15.46
C ASN A 168 43.58 -30.71 -15.57
N ASN A 169 44.53 -30.61 -16.50
CA ASN A 169 45.31 -29.38 -16.70
C ASN A 169 44.43 -28.22 -17.22
N PHE A 170 43.50 -28.52 -18.12
CA PHE A 170 42.55 -27.53 -18.63
C PHE A 170 41.53 -27.12 -17.57
N LYS A 171 41.04 -28.09 -16.80
CA LYS A 171 40.13 -27.86 -15.68
C LYS A 171 40.72 -26.92 -14.63
N GLU A 172 41.96 -27.15 -14.19
CA GLU A 172 42.62 -26.30 -13.17
C GLU A 172 42.74 -24.84 -13.63
N LYS A 173 43.15 -24.62 -14.90
CA LYS A 173 43.24 -23.28 -15.49
C LYS A 173 41.87 -22.59 -15.60
N ILE A 174 40.82 -23.35 -15.94
CA ILE A 174 39.44 -22.84 -15.97
C ILE A 174 38.94 -22.50 -14.56
N GLU A 175 39.25 -23.32 -13.56
CA GLU A 175 38.91 -23.07 -12.14
C GLU A 175 39.56 -21.79 -11.61
N GLU A 176 40.83 -21.56 -11.97
CA GLU A 176 41.58 -20.35 -11.62
C GLU A 176 40.91 -19.10 -12.20
N VAL A 177 40.61 -19.09 -13.50
CA VAL A 177 39.98 -17.94 -14.18
C VAL A 177 38.56 -17.68 -13.66
N LEU A 178 37.78 -18.73 -13.39
CA LEU A 178 36.41 -18.57 -12.88
C LEU A 178 36.34 -18.27 -11.38
N GLY A 179 37.46 -18.44 -10.65
CA GLY A 179 37.53 -18.30 -9.19
C GLY A 179 36.67 -19.33 -8.44
N LYS A 180 36.41 -20.50 -9.04
CA LYS A 180 35.55 -21.54 -8.47
C LYS A 180 36.38 -22.61 -7.76
N ARG A 181 36.25 -22.70 -6.43
CA ARG A 181 36.84 -23.79 -5.61
C ARG A 181 36.01 -25.08 -5.58
N LYS A 182 34.86 -25.11 -6.27
CA LYS A 182 33.97 -26.27 -6.32
C LYS A 182 34.33 -27.13 -7.52
N GLU A 183 34.20 -28.44 -7.36
CA GLU A 183 34.39 -29.42 -8.42
C GLU A 183 33.51 -29.10 -9.64
N LEU A 184 34.13 -28.74 -10.77
CA LEU A 184 33.42 -28.33 -11.99
C LEU A 184 32.74 -29.47 -12.73
N ILE A 185 33.16 -30.71 -12.50
CA ILE A 185 32.59 -31.91 -13.14
C ILE A 185 32.42 -33.01 -12.09
N LYS A 186 31.22 -33.57 -11.99
CA LYS A 186 30.89 -34.67 -11.09
C LYS A 186 30.05 -35.70 -11.83
N GLU A 187 30.46 -36.97 -11.77
CA GLU A 187 29.72 -38.10 -12.37
C GLU A 187 29.40 -37.89 -13.87
N GLY A 188 30.27 -37.17 -14.61
CA GLY A 188 30.11 -36.90 -16.04
C GLY A 188 29.25 -35.67 -16.38
N SER A 189 28.70 -34.96 -15.38
CA SER A 189 27.96 -33.70 -15.55
C SER A 189 28.74 -32.50 -15.01
N HIS A 190 28.57 -31.33 -15.62
CA HIS A 190 29.30 -30.12 -15.26
C HIS A 190 28.48 -29.12 -14.43
N ASN A 191 29.15 -28.22 -13.69
CA ASN A 191 28.51 -27.19 -12.87
C ASN A 191 28.64 -25.76 -13.46
N LEU A 192 29.05 -25.64 -14.73
CA LEU A 192 29.14 -24.35 -15.41
C LEU A 192 27.75 -23.76 -15.72
N THR A 193 27.66 -22.44 -15.64
CA THR A 193 26.49 -21.63 -15.99
C THR A 193 26.77 -20.78 -17.24
N VAL A 194 25.73 -20.10 -17.75
CA VAL A 194 25.89 -19.14 -18.86
C VAL A 194 26.84 -18.01 -18.50
N ASP A 195 26.82 -17.53 -17.25
CA ASP A 195 27.73 -16.47 -16.81
C ASP A 195 29.19 -16.93 -16.76
N ASP A 196 29.44 -18.23 -16.52
CA ASP A 196 30.79 -18.77 -16.62
C ASP A 196 31.28 -18.77 -18.08
N ILE A 197 30.42 -19.12 -19.06
CA ILE A 197 30.77 -19.05 -20.48
C ILE A 197 31.14 -17.61 -20.86
N ARG A 198 30.37 -16.62 -20.39
CA ARG A 198 30.68 -15.19 -20.62
C ARG A 198 32.03 -14.80 -20.02
N ARG A 199 32.32 -15.22 -18.79
CA ARG A 199 33.63 -14.99 -18.16
C ARG A 199 34.78 -15.64 -18.93
N LEU A 200 34.58 -16.84 -19.46
CA LEU A 200 35.57 -17.50 -20.30
C LEU A 200 35.82 -16.73 -21.60
N GLU A 201 34.77 -16.16 -22.20
CA GLU A 201 34.90 -15.28 -23.38
C GLU A 201 35.67 -13.99 -23.05
N GLU A 202 35.34 -13.33 -21.94
CA GLU A 202 36.02 -12.10 -21.50
C GLU A 202 37.50 -12.33 -21.18
N ASN A 203 37.85 -13.51 -20.66
CA ASN A 203 39.20 -13.88 -20.23
C ASN A 203 39.93 -14.74 -21.26
N LEU A 204 39.42 -14.84 -22.49
CA LEU A 204 40.00 -15.73 -23.52
C LEU A 204 41.49 -15.42 -23.80
N GLY A 205 41.86 -14.14 -23.70
CA GLY A 205 43.25 -13.68 -23.89
C GLY A 205 44.21 -14.03 -22.74
N ASN A 206 43.69 -14.48 -21.59
CA ASN A 206 44.50 -14.84 -20.42
C ASN A 206 45.00 -16.30 -20.47
N PHE A 207 44.48 -17.10 -21.39
CA PHE A 207 44.93 -18.48 -21.59
C PHE A 207 46.18 -18.50 -22.50
N THR A 208 47.31 -18.95 -21.93
CA THR A 208 48.59 -19.09 -22.64
C THR A 208 48.72 -20.39 -23.45
N ASP A 209 47.75 -21.29 -23.32
CA ASP A 209 47.72 -22.61 -23.93
C ASP A 209 46.80 -22.58 -25.16
N ASP A 210 47.39 -22.69 -26.34
CA ASP A 210 46.69 -22.56 -27.62
C ASP A 210 45.61 -23.62 -27.83
N ASP A 211 45.81 -24.84 -27.31
CA ASP A 211 44.84 -25.93 -27.44
C ASP A 211 43.65 -25.70 -26.49
N LEU A 212 43.91 -25.28 -25.24
CA LEU A 212 42.86 -24.86 -24.31
C LEU A 212 42.03 -23.71 -24.90
N ARG A 213 42.71 -22.71 -25.45
CA ARG A 213 42.05 -21.54 -26.06
C ARG A 213 41.13 -21.94 -27.20
N LYS A 214 41.58 -22.81 -28.12
CA LYS A 214 40.74 -23.32 -29.23
C LYS A 214 39.52 -24.08 -28.73
N GLU A 215 39.65 -24.89 -27.69
CA GLU A 215 38.51 -25.62 -27.11
C GLU A 215 37.50 -24.67 -26.45
N ILE A 216 37.96 -23.64 -25.74
CA ILE A 216 37.08 -22.59 -25.20
C ILE A 216 36.39 -21.82 -26.33
N GLU A 217 37.12 -21.46 -27.39
CA GLU A 217 36.55 -20.83 -28.59
C GLU A 217 35.47 -21.71 -29.24
N ASN A 218 35.66 -23.04 -29.28
CA ASN A 218 34.64 -23.97 -29.76
C ASN A 218 33.37 -23.94 -28.92
N ILE A 219 33.50 -23.93 -27.59
CA ILE A 219 32.36 -23.82 -26.66
C ILE A 219 31.62 -22.49 -26.88
N ILE A 220 32.34 -21.37 -26.94
CA ILE A 220 31.75 -20.04 -27.16
C ILE A 220 31.05 -19.98 -28.52
N ARG A 221 31.68 -20.50 -29.58
CA ARG A 221 31.09 -20.57 -30.92
C ARG A 221 29.80 -21.38 -30.91
N LYS A 222 29.78 -22.53 -30.25
CA LYS A 222 28.57 -23.38 -30.15
C LYS A 222 27.48 -22.70 -29.31
N HIS A 223 27.86 -21.99 -28.25
CA HIS A 223 26.94 -21.17 -27.45
C HIS A 223 26.29 -20.05 -28.29
N LYS A 224 27.09 -19.32 -29.08
CA LYS A 224 26.59 -18.30 -30.01
C LYS A 224 25.74 -18.89 -31.14
N GLU A 225 26.07 -20.09 -31.63
CA GLU A 225 25.24 -20.80 -32.60
C GLU A 225 23.85 -21.11 -32.04
N LEU A 226 23.79 -21.58 -30.79
CA LEU A 226 22.53 -21.80 -30.06
C LEU A 226 21.73 -20.51 -29.89
N GLU A 227 22.38 -19.42 -29.47
CA GLU A 227 21.75 -18.10 -29.33
C GLU A 227 21.21 -17.57 -30.67
N ASN A 228 22.00 -17.66 -31.74
CA ASN A 228 21.60 -17.26 -33.09
C ASN A 228 20.43 -18.11 -33.60
N TYR A 229 20.44 -19.42 -33.31
CA TYR A 229 19.34 -20.30 -33.65
C TYR A 229 18.05 -19.89 -32.94
N LEU A 230 18.10 -19.63 -31.63
CA LEU A 230 16.97 -19.16 -30.84
C LEU A 230 16.40 -17.83 -31.35
N ASN A 231 17.27 -16.88 -31.70
CA ASN A 231 16.83 -15.62 -32.31
C ASN A 231 16.16 -15.83 -33.66
N LYS A 232 16.76 -16.65 -34.53
CA LYS A 232 16.21 -16.93 -35.86
C LYS A 232 14.84 -17.60 -35.81
N ILE A 233 14.64 -18.57 -34.93
CA ILE A 233 13.34 -19.24 -34.80
C ILE A 233 12.28 -18.31 -34.20
N TRP A 234 12.67 -17.38 -33.33
CA TRP A 234 11.78 -16.33 -32.84
C TRP A 234 11.29 -15.41 -33.97
N ASP A 235 12.19 -15.02 -34.89
CA ASP A 235 11.82 -14.18 -36.04
C ASP A 235 10.88 -14.91 -37.00
N VAL A 236 11.10 -16.22 -37.24
CA VAL A 236 10.19 -17.06 -38.04
C VAL A 236 8.83 -17.21 -37.36
N PHE A 237 8.83 -17.30 -36.02
CA PHE A 237 7.62 -17.41 -35.21
C PHE A 237 6.66 -16.22 -35.40
N LYS A 238 7.19 -15.01 -35.61
CA LYS A 238 6.42 -13.77 -35.82
C LYS A 238 5.52 -13.82 -37.07
N ALA A 239 5.85 -14.67 -38.05
CA ALA A 239 5.06 -14.84 -39.27
C ALA A 239 3.79 -15.71 -39.09
N LYS A 240 3.41 -16.06 -37.84
CA LYS A 240 2.21 -16.86 -37.48
C LYS A 240 2.17 -18.29 -38.07
N ASN A 241 3.29 -18.81 -38.57
CA ASN A 241 3.39 -20.13 -39.23
C ASN A 241 3.88 -21.24 -38.27
N ILE A 242 3.11 -21.55 -37.23
CA ILE A 242 3.54 -22.53 -36.22
C ILE A 242 2.44 -23.53 -35.94
N SER A 243 2.85 -24.80 -35.91
CA SER A 243 1.98 -25.90 -35.52
C SER A 243 1.66 -25.85 -34.02
N LYS A 244 0.41 -26.11 -33.64
CA LYS A 244 -0.07 -26.02 -32.24
C LYS A 244 0.77 -26.86 -31.26
N ASP A 245 1.29 -27.99 -31.72
CA ASP A 245 2.19 -28.90 -30.99
C ASP A 245 3.53 -28.29 -30.56
N LYS A 246 3.95 -27.18 -31.18
CA LYS A 246 5.15 -26.41 -30.76
C LYS A 246 4.83 -25.15 -29.97
N SER A 247 3.57 -24.86 -29.66
CA SER A 247 3.16 -23.60 -29.01
C SER A 247 3.82 -23.37 -27.65
N VAL A 248 4.04 -24.43 -26.87
CA VAL A 248 4.66 -24.37 -25.53
C VAL A 248 6.14 -24.00 -25.59
N PHE A 249 6.83 -24.34 -26.68
CA PHE A 249 8.24 -23.97 -26.87
C PHE A 249 8.40 -22.44 -26.94
N TYR A 250 7.48 -21.76 -27.63
CA TYR A 250 7.46 -20.31 -27.85
C TYR A 250 6.72 -19.50 -26.77
N ARG A 251 6.22 -20.15 -25.71
CA ARG A 251 5.53 -19.50 -24.60
C ARG A 251 6.31 -18.29 -24.08
N ILE A 252 5.64 -17.14 -23.88
CA ILE A 252 6.29 -15.99 -23.24
C ILE A 252 6.58 -16.31 -21.75
N PRO A 253 7.80 -16.07 -21.26
CA PRO A 253 8.26 -16.43 -19.91
C PRO A 253 7.71 -15.50 -18.82
N ILE A 254 6.39 -15.49 -18.66
CA ILE A 254 5.69 -14.75 -17.61
C ILE A 254 5.32 -15.67 -16.45
N ASP A 255 5.46 -15.18 -15.23
CA ASP A 255 4.99 -15.81 -13.99
C ASP A 255 4.45 -14.73 -13.05
N SER A 256 3.47 -15.11 -12.24
CA SER A 256 2.94 -14.27 -11.17
C SER A 256 2.88 -15.09 -9.89
N SER A 257 3.54 -14.63 -8.84
CA SER A 257 3.48 -15.30 -7.53
C SER A 257 2.07 -15.26 -6.91
N PHE A 258 1.22 -14.33 -7.34
CA PHE A 258 -0.13 -14.11 -6.82
C PHE A 258 -1.21 -14.66 -7.76
N PHE A 259 -1.09 -14.42 -9.07
CA PHE A 259 -2.13 -14.69 -10.06
C PHE A 259 -1.97 -16.02 -10.81
N LYS A 260 -1.25 -17.03 -10.28
CA LYS A 260 -1.00 -18.32 -11.00
C LYS A 260 -2.26 -19.04 -11.49
N ASN A 261 -3.42 -18.73 -10.91
CA ASN A 261 -4.69 -19.35 -11.26
C ASN A 261 -5.22 -18.86 -12.61
N TYR A 262 -4.78 -17.69 -13.08
CA TYR A 262 -5.03 -17.25 -14.45
C TYR A 262 -4.17 -18.08 -15.42
N LEU A 263 -4.83 -18.75 -16.36
CA LEU A 263 -4.21 -19.80 -17.18
C LEU A 263 -3.05 -19.31 -18.06
N PHE A 264 -3.00 -18.04 -18.45
CA PHE A 264 -1.85 -17.52 -19.21
C PHE A 264 -0.56 -17.45 -18.39
N PHE A 265 -0.60 -17.53 -17.04
CA PHE A 265 0.57 -17.74 -16.18
C PHE A 265 0.96 -19.22 -16.00
N ASN A 266 0.12 -20.18 -16.42
CA ASN A 266 0.40 -21.60 -16.30
C ASN A 266 1.44 -22.08 -17.32
N ASN A 267 2.58 -22.57 -16.83
CA ASN A 267 3.72 -23.02 -17.64
C ASN A 267 3.43 -24.16 -18.63
N SER A 268 2.33 -24.89 -18.47
CA SER A 268 1.90 -25.94 -19.41
C SER A 268 1.20 -25.41 -20.65
N LYS A 269 0.74 -24.15 -20.64
CA LYS A 269 0.02 -23.51 -21.75
C LYS A 269 1.00 -22.89 -22.73
N GLY A 270 0.77 -23.09 -24.03
CA GLY A 270 1.57 -22.46 -25.06
C GLY A 270 1.13 -21.04 -25.36
N ILE A 271 1.82 -20.42 -26.31
CA ILE A 271 1.63 -19.00 -26.64
C ILE A 271 0.26 -18.68 -27.24
N PHE A 272 -0.35 -19.59 -27.99
CA PHE A 272 -1.70 -19.40 -28.51
C PHE A 272 -2.74 -19.49 -27.39
N GLU A 273 -2.55 -20.43 -26.48
CA GLU A 273 -3.39 -20.57 -25.29
C GLU A 273 -3.25 -19.34 -24.37
N GLN A 274 -2.06 -18.76 -24.24
CA GLN A 274 -1.87 -17.51 -23.49
C GLN A 274 -2.69 -16.35 -24.08
N LEU A 275 -2.68 -16.20 -25.41
CA LEU A 275 -3.48 -15.18 -26.10
C LEU A 275 -4.98 -15.43 -25.95
N GLU A 276 -5.41 -16.68 -26.14
CA GLU A 276 -6.82 -17.06 -26.00
C GLU A 276 -7.32 -16.86 -24.57
N ASP A 277 -6.53 -17.25 -23.57
CA ASP A 277 -6.83 -17.03 -22.15
C ASP A 277 -6.96 -15.54 -21.84
N LEU A 278 -6.03 -14.71 -22.33
CA LEU A 278 -6.09 -13.27 -22.17
C LEU A 278 -7.34 -12.68 -22.83
N LYS A 279 -7.64 -13.09 -24.06
CA LYS A 279 -8.83 -12.63 -24.79
C LYS A 279 -10.12 -12.95 -24.03
N ASN A 280 -10.26 -14.18 -23.54
CA ASN A 280 -11.42 -14.58 -22.74
C ASN A 280 -11.51 -13.83 -21.39
N LEU A 281 -10.37 -13.47 -20.79
CA LEU A 281 -10.32 -12.62 -19.60
C LEU A 281 -10.85 -11.21 -19.92
N LEU A 282 -10.39 -10.60 -21.01
CA LEU A 282 -10.81 -9.26 -21.43
C LEU A 282 -12.28 -9.23 -21.83
N ASP A 283 -12.77 -10.28 -22.48
CA ASP A 283 -14.17 -10.46 -22.86
C ASP A 283 -15.09 -10.75 -21.67
N GLY A 284 -14.54 -11.09 -20.50
CA GLY A 284 -15.32 -11.52 -19.35
C GLY A 284 -16.06 -12.84 -19.59
N ASN A 285 -15.51 -13.74 -20.41
CA ASN A 285 -16.17 -14.98 -20.81
C ASN A 285 -16.19 -16.01 -19.67
N THR A 286 -17.23 -15.95 -18.83
CA THR A 286 -17.43 -16.84 -17.68
C THR A 286 -17.62 -18.31 -18.06
N ASN A 287 -17.93 -18.61 -19.32
CA ASN A 287 -18.12 -19.99 -19.80
C ASN A 287 -16.82 -20.65 -20.26
N TYR A 288 -15.74 -19.87 -20.44
CA TYR A 288 -14.47 -20.38 -20.93
C TYR A 288 -13.77 -21.30 -19.91
N SER A 289 -13.87 -20.98 -18.63
CA SER A 289 -13.20 -21.70 -17.57
C SER A 289 -13.90 -21.56 -16.22
N GLU A 290 -13.70 -22.54 -15.34
CA GLU A 290 -14.27 -22.48 -13.99
C GLU A 290 -13.76 -21.27 -13.20
N TYR A 291 -12.48 -20.90 -13.36
CA TYR A 291 -11.89 -19.76 -12.64
C TYR A 291 -12.41 -18.39 -13.11
N LEU A 292 -12.92 -18.25 -14.34
CA LEU A 292 -13.62 -17.02 -14.76
C LEU A 292 -15.10 -17.04 -14.37
N SER A 293 -15.64 -18.20 -14.00
CA SER A 293 -17.05 -18.35 -13.62
C SER A 293 -17.34 -17.99 -12.15
N LYS A 294 -16.31 -17.94 -11.30
CA LYS A 294 -16.41 -17.78 -9.85
C LYS A 294 -15.48 -16.68 -9.35
N ILE A 295 -15.89 -15.94 -8.34
CA ILE A 295 -15.05 -14.99 -7.62
C ILE A 295 -14.83 -15.53 -6.21
N ASP A 296 -13.78 -16.35 -6.09
CA ASP A 296 -13.42 -17.03 -4.85
C ASP A 296 -11.89 -17.02 -4.65
N LYS A 297 -11.40 -17.85 -3.73
CA LYS A 297 -9.97 -18.07 -3.46
C LYS A 297 -9.11 -18.37 -4.69
N THR A 298 -9.71 -18.84 -5.80
CA THR A 298 -9.03 -19.09 -7.07
C THR A 298 -8.72 -17.79 -7.81
N ILE A 299 -9.52 -16.73 -7.68
CA ILE A 299 -9.20 -15.42 -8.27
C ILE A 299 -8.34 -14.60 -7.31
N SER A 300 -8.67 -14.65 -6.02
CA SER A 300 -7.99 -13.88 -4.98
C SER A 300 -7.98 -14.64 -3.68
N LYS A 301 -6.80 -14.84 -3.10
CA LYS A 301 -6.65 -15.55 -1.81
C LYS A 301 -7.35 -14.85 -0.62
N PHE A 302 -7.78 -13.60 -0.77
CA PHE A 302 -8.61 -12.91 0.21
C PHE A 302 -10.03 -13.46 0.33
N LEU A 303 -10.51 -14.10 -0.73
CA LEU A 303 -11.85 -14.65 -0.76
C LEU A 303 -11.82 -16.07 -0.20
N PRO A 304 -12.84 -16.47 0.59
CA PRO A 304 -12.98 -17.87 0.98
C PRO A 304 -13.17 -18.75 -0.26
N SER A 305 -12.78 -20.02 -0.17
CA SER A 305 -13.18 -20.98 -1.22
C SER A 305 -14.64 -21.39 -1.04
N ASP A 306 -15.28 -21.82 -2.14
CA ASP A 306 -16.62 -22.42 -2.09
C ASP A 306 -16.71 -23.58 -1.07
N GLU A 307 -15.60 -24.32 -0.89
CA GLU A 307 -15.50 -25.47 0.03
C GLU A 307 -15.34 -25.06 1.49
N GLU A 308 -14.75 -23.90 1.78
CA GLU A 308 -14.56 -23.38 3.14
C GLU A 308 -15.89 -22.92 3.78
N PHE A 309 -16.92 -22.60 2.98
CA PHE A 309 -18.25 -22.19 3.46
C PHE A 309 -19.40 -22.83 2.65
N PRO A 310 -19.68 -24.14 2.83
CA PRO A 310 -20.68 -24.85 2.03
C PRO A 310 -22.14 -24.50 2.35
N ASN A 311 -22.42 -23.85 3.49
CA ASN A 311 -23.76 -23.73 4.07
C ASN A 311 -24.50 -22.40 3.83
N ILE A 312 -23.96 -21.48 3.04
CA ILE A 312 -24.65 -20.20 2.76
C ILE A 312 -25.10 -20.22 1.30
N SER A 313 -26.40 -20.13 1.01
CA SER A 313 -26.92 -20.04 -0.37
C SER A 313 -26.37 -18.86 -1.19
N TYR A 314 -25.61 -17.96 -0.55
CA TYR A 314 -24.93 -16.79 -1.12
C TYR A 314 -23.43 -17.04 -1.45
N THR A 315 -22.85 -18.22 -1.20
CA THR A 315 -21.38 -18.43 -1.36
C THR A 315 -20.89 -18.65 -2.78
N LYS A 316 -21.73 -19.13 -3.71
CA LYS A 316 -21.34 -19.22 -5.12
C LYS A 316 -21.40 -17.84 -5.77
N PHE A 317 -20.44 -16.98 -5.44
CA PHE A 317 -20.31 -15.65 -6.01
C PHE A 317 -19.92 -15.75 -7.49
N ARG A 318 -20.92 -15.73 -8.37
CA ARG A 318 -20.74 -15.86 -9.82
C ARG A 318 -20.32 -14.53 -10.42
N ALA A 319 -19.27 -14.56 -11.24
CA ALA A 319 -18.75 -13.37 -11.89
C ALA A 319 -19.75 -12.72 -12.86
N GLU A 320 -20.62 -13.53 -13.48
CA GLU A 320 -21.62 -13.08 -14.46
C GLU A 320 -22.52 -11.95 -13.94
N THR A 321 -22.90 -12.00 -12.66
CA THR A 321 -23.74 -10.95 -12.07
C THR A 321 -22.99 -9.63 -11.94
N ILE A 322 -21.71 -9.67 -11.52
CA ILE A 322 -20.89 -8.47 -11.32
C ILE A 322 -20.46 -7.88 -12.65
N LEU A 323 -20.21 -8.71 -13.66
CA LEU A 323 -19.83 -8.25 -15.00
C LEU A 323 -20.90 -7.36 -15.66
N LYS A 324 -22.16 -7.45 -15.22
CA LYS A 324 -23.23 -6.53 -15.68
C LYS A 324 -23.00 -5.10 -15.20
N ASP A 325 -22.50 -4.95 -13.98
CA ASP A 325 -22.24 -3.65 -13.35
C ASP A 325 -20.78 -3.19 -13.56
N VAL A 326 -19.87 -4.13 -13.77
CA VAL A 326 -18.42 -3.91 -13.95
C VAL A 326 -17.93 -4.69 -15.18
N PRO A 327 -18.13 -4.18 -16.40
CA PRO A 327 -17.87 -4.93 -17.65
C PRO A 327 -16.44 -5.46 -17.82
N TYR A 328 -15.45 -4.77 -17.26
CA TYR A 328 -14.03 -5.13 -17.34
C TYR A 328 -13.47 -5.64 -15.99
N LEU A 329 -14.31 -6.31 -15.20
CA LEU A 329 -13.95 -6.76 -13.85
C LEU A 329 -12.57 -7.42 -13.77
N PHE A 330 -12.27 -8.41 -14.62
CA PHE A 330 -11.01 -9.15 -14.53
C PHE A 330 -9.79 -8.30 -14.91
N VAL A 331 -9.96 -7.27 -15.74
CA VAL A 331 -8.92 -6.25 -16.00
C VAL A 331 -8.60 -5.51 -14.70
N TYR A 332 -9.60 -5.16 -13.90
CA TYR A 332 -9.35 -4.50 -12.62
C TYR A 332 -8.72 -5.48 -11.62
N LEU A 333 -9.24 -6.71 -11.51
CA LEU A 333 -8.74 -7.69 -10.54
C LEU A 333 -7.27 -8.06 -10.77
N ILE A 334 -6.84 -8.23 -12.03
CA ILE A 334 -5.44 -8.54 -12.33
C ILE A 334 -4.48 -7.36 -12.03
N ASN A 335 -5.00 -6.14 -11.90
CA ASN A 335 -4.24 -4.95 -11.53
C ASN A 335 -4.22 -4.66 -10.03
N PHE A 336 -4.85 -5.50 -9.19
CA PHE A 336 -4.95 -5.28 -7.74
C PHE A 336 -3.63 -4.86 -7.08
N LEU A 337 -2.52 -5.54 -7.40
CA LEU A 337 -1.22 -5.24 -6.80
C LEU A 337 -0.66 -3.87 -7.20
N ASN A 338 -1.05 -3.33 -8.35
CA ASN A 338 -0.60 -2.02 -8.85
C ASN A 338 -1.21 -0.85 -8.06
N ALA A 339 -2.21 -1.11 -7.19
CA ALA A 339 -2.77 -0.11 -6.30
C ALA A 339 -1.83 0.29 -5.15
N PHE A 340 -0.95 -0.64 -4.77
CA PHE A 340 -0.15 -0.52 -3.55
C PHE A 340 1.22 0.08 -3.83
N VAL A 341 1.69 0.89 -2.88
CA VAL A 341 3.01 1.51 -2.91
C VAL A 341 3.89 0.84 -1.85
N ASN A 342 5.07 0.35 -2.24
CA ASN A 342 6.01 -0.23 -1.29
C ASN A 342 6.71 0.87 -0.49
N VAL A 343 6.68 0.73 0.84
CA VAL A 343 7.38 1.62 1.76
C VAL A 343 8.33 0.80 2.63
N ARG A 344 9.60 1.20 2.61
CA ARG A 344 10.68 0.54 3.34
C ARG A 344 10.36 0.46 4.83
N GLY A 345 10.53 -0.73 5.42
CA GLY A 345 10.31 -0.98 6.84
C GLY A 345 8.85 -1.19 7.26
N ILE A 346 7.87 -0.91 6.40
CA ILE A 346 6.44 -1.04 6.76
C ILE A 346 5.69 -2.01 5.85
N GLY A 347 6.03 -2.08 4.56
CA GLY A 347 5.40 -2.97 3.59
C GLY A 347 4.70 -2.20 2.47
N ASN A 348 3.74 -2.85 1.82
CA ASN A 348 2.97 -2.28 0.72
C ASN A 348 1.69 -1.65 1.27
N VAL A 349 1.42 -0.40 0.89
CA VAL A 349 0.37 0.43 1.49
C VAL A 349 -0.54 1.00 0.41
N PHE A 350 -1.84 1.05 0.71
CA PHE A 350 -2.90 1.59 -0.14
C PHE A 350 -3.88 2.35 0.75
N PHE A 351 -4.17 3.61 0.40
CA PHE A 351 -5.27 4.36 1.01
C PHE A 351 -6.55 4.12 0.21
N TYR A 352 -7.68 3.89 0.88
CA TYR A 352 -8.98 3.69 0.24
C TYR A 352 -10.04 4.60 0.85
N SER A 353 -10.82 5.22 -0.02
CA SER A 353 -12.12 5.83 0.26
C SER A 353 -13.09 5.35 -0.82
N ASN A 354 -14.40 5.50 -0.61
CA ASN A 354 -15.41 5.15 -1.60
C ASN A 354 -15.41 6.07 -2.83
N ASP A 355 -14.67 7.17 -2.81
CA ASP A 355 -14.51 8.09 -3.94
C ASP A 355 -13.20 7.84 -4.70
N LEU A 356 -13.29 7.58 -6.01
CA LEU A 356 -12.14 7.27 -6.86
C LEU A 356 -11.20 8.48 -6.99
N ASP A 357 -11.74 9.68 -7.20
CA ASP A 357 -10.95 10.90 -7.40
C ASP A 357 -10.12 11.22 -6.15
N PHE A 358 -10.77 11.23 -5.00
CA PHE A 358 -10.13 11.47 -3.71
C PHE A 358 -9.08 10.40 -3.39
N THR A 359 -9.43 9.12 -3.59
CA THR A 359 -8.51 8.01 -3.40
C THR A 359 -7.29 8.13 -4.31
N TYR A 360 -7.50 8.47 -5.57
CA TYR A 360 -6.44 8.67 -6.56
C TYR A 360 -5.49 9.80 -6.13
N GLN A 361 -6.01 10.97 -5.77
CA GLN A 361 -5.19 12.11 -5.37
C GLN A 361 -4.36 11.82 -4.12
N ILE A 362 -4.95 11.19 -3.10
CA ILE A 362 -4.23 10.85 -1.87
C ILE A 362 -3.12 9.84 -2.15
N ASN A 363 -3.40 8.76 -2.87
CA ASN A 363 -2.37 7.77 -3.19
C ASN A 363 -1.26 8.38 -4.06
N LYS A 364 -1.59 9.30 -4.97
CA LYS A 364 -0.60 10.05 -5.76
C LYS A 364 0.31 10.91 -4.87
N LYS A 365 -0.25 11.66 -3.91
CA LYS A 365 0.54 12.44 -2.93
C LYS A 365 1.38 11.55 -2.04
N ILE A 366 0.84 10.43 -1.54
CA ILE A 366 1.60 9.45 -0.75
C ILE A 366 2.84 8.98 -1.54
N ARG A 367 2.70 8.66 -2.83
CA ARG A 367 3.84 8.29 -3.69
C ARG A 367 4.90 9.40 -3.78
N VAL A 368 4.49 10.66 -3.90
CA VAL A 368 5.41 11.81 -3.93
C VAL A 368 6.12 11.96 -2.58
N TYR A 369 5.38 11.95 -1.49
CA TYR A 369 5.93 12.10 -0.14
C TYR A 369 6.91 11.00 0.24
N ILE A 370 6.66 9.75 -0.18
CA ILE A 370 7.60 8.63 0.03
C ILE A 370 8.91 8.86 -0.72
N LYS A 371 8.87 9.48 -1.92
CA LYS A 371 10.08 9.78 -2.70
C LYS A 371 10.89 10.92 -2.10
N ASP A 372 10.22 11.91 -1.53
CA ASP A 372 10.84 13.13 -0.99
C ASP A 372 11.27 12.98 0.48
N SER A 373 10.77 11.99 1.21
CA SER A 373 11.09 11.80 2.63
C SER A 373 12.39 11.05 2.88
N ASP A 374 13.28 11.63 3.69
CA ASP A 374 14.33 10.86 4.38
C ASP A 374 13.67 9.81 5.32
N ASN A 375 14.29 8.63 5.39
CA ASN A 375 13.81 7.32 5.91
C ASN A 375 13.06 7.24 7.28
N ASN A 376 12.71 8.35 7.94
CA ASN A 376 12.19 8.39 9.31
C ASN A 376 10.74 8.90 9.49
N LEU A 377 10.03 9.32 8.44
CA LEU A 377 8.62 9.71 8.60
C LEU A 377 7.70 8.47 8.69
N LYS A 378 6.92 8.37 9.77
CA LYS A 378 5.91 7.32 9.97
C LYS A 378 4.85 7.42 8.86
N ILE A 379 4.57 6.33 8.13
CA ILE A 379 3.57 6.29 7.02
C ILE A 379 2.24 6.90 7.36
N LEU A 380 1.77 6.70 8.58
CA LEU A 380 0.48 7.26 9.00
C LEU A 380 0.53 8.79 8.94
N ARG A 381 1.66 9.43 9.28
CA ARG A 381 1.84 10.88 9.14
C ARG A 381 1.80 11.32 7.67
N LEU A 382 2.49 10.60 6.79
CA LEU A 382 2.48 10.88 5.34
C LEU A 382 1.07 10.73 4.75
N THR A 383 0.37 9.67 5.14
CA THR A 383 -1.01 9.39 4.71
C THR A 383 -1.94 10.51 5.17
N TRP A 384 -1.84 10.95 6.43
CA TRP A 384 -2.66 12.04 6.94
C TRP A 384 -2.35 13.38 6.32
N GLN A 385 -1.06 13.69 6.10
CA GLN A 385 -0.67 14.90 5.39
C GLN A 385 -1.29 14.88 3.98
N ALA A 386 -1.19 13.77 3.26
CA ALA A 386 -1.81 13.61 1.94
C ALA A 386 -3.35 13.77 1.97
N ILE A 387 -4.02 13.20 2.98
CA ILE A 387 -5.47 13.36 3.19
C ILE A 387 -5.82 14.83 3.40
N ILE A 388 -5.14 15.50 4.34
CA ILE A 388 -5.41 16.90 4.70
C ILE A 388 -5.18 17.82 3.50
N ASP A 389 -4.02 17.71 2.86
CA ASP A 389 -3.68 18.55 1.71
C ASP A 389 -4.73 18.37 0.59
N THR A 390 -5.18 17.14 0.36
CA THR A 390 -6.22 16.85 -0.64
C THR A 390 -7.58 17.44 -0.24
N LEU A 391 -7.97 17.37 1.03
CA LEU A 391 -9.22 17.95 1.53
C LEU A 391 -9.22 19.48 1.46
N VAL A 392 -8.09 20.11 1.77
CA VAL A 392 -7.90 21.56 1.67
C VAL A 392 -7.96 22.00 0.21
N GLU A 393 -7.25 21.32 -0.70
CA GLU A 393 -7.23 21.66 -2.12
C GLU A 393 -8.56 21.43 -2.84
N THR A 394 -9.31 20.41 -2.43
CA THR A 394 -10.58 20.05 -3.08
C THR A 394 -11.80 20.71 -2.44
N GLU A 395 -11.65 21.41 -1.30
CA GLU A 395 -12.73 21.99 -0.49
C GLU A 395 -13.85 20.99 -0.13
N THR A 396 -13.59 19.67 -0.20
CA THR A 396 -14.63 18.66 -0.08
C THR A 396 -14.85 18.21 1.37
N THR A 397 -15.91 18.71 2.01
CA THR A 397 -16.31 18.25 3.37
C THR A 397 -16.96 16.86 3.39
N TRP A 398 -17.31 16.30 2.22
CA TRP A 398 -18.17 15.11 2.10
C TRP A 398 -17.41 13.78 2.02
N VAL A 399 -16.08 13.77 1.83
CA VAL A 399 -15.30 12.56 1.51
C VAL A 399 -14.69 11.84 2.73
N LEU A 400 -15.04 12.26 3.95
CA LEU A 400 -14.48 11.71 5.19
C LEU A 400 -15.13 10.39 5.64
N GLU A 401 -15.94 9.75 4.81
CA GLU A 401 -16.60 8.49 5.14
C GLU A 401 -15.79 7.29 4.63
N ASN A 402 -15.71 6.23 5.45
CA ASN A 402 -15.16 4.94 5.05
C ASN A 402 -13.72 5.02 4.50
N MET A 403 -12.85 5.76 5.20
CA MET A 403 -11.44 5.84 4.88
C MET A 403 -10.65 4.70 5.55
N TYR A 404 -9.79 4.04 4.78
CA TYR A 404 -8.98 2.93 5.26
C TYR A 404 -7.55 3.06 4.77
N LEU A 405 -6.61 2.77 5.65
CA LEU A 405 -5.25 2.43 5.26
C LEU A 405 -5.10 0.91 5.28
N ILE A 406 -4.85 0.33 4.11
CA ILE A 406 -4.68 -1.10 3.92
C ILE A 406 -3.18 -1.34 3.71
N ARG A 407 -2.59 -2.26 4.47
CA ARG A 407 -1.21 -2.67 4.27
C ARG A 407 -1.03 -4.18 4.21
N TYR A 408 0.02 -4.63 3.53
CA TYR A 408 0.52 -6.00 3.64
C TYR A 408 2.06 -6.03 3.62
N LYS A 409 2.66 -6.98 4.35
CA LYS A 409 4.11 -7.07 4.50
C LYS A 409 4.79 -7.69 3.29
N SER A 410 4.29 -8.84 2.81
CA SER A 410 4.92 -9.60 1.73
C SER A 410 3.93 -10.54 1.03
N LEU A 411 4.33 -11.06 -0.12
CA LEU A 411 3.61 -12.11 -0.87
C LEU A 411 4.30 -13.46 -0.69
N SER A 412 3.56 -14.51 -0.37
CA SER A 412 4.08 -15.89 -0.32
C SER A 412 2.98 -16.88 -0.71
N GLN A 413 3.28 -17.85 -1.57
CA GLN A 413 2.33 -18.92 -1.95
C GLN A 413 0.95 -18.40 -2.41
N GLN A 414 0.94 -17.29 -3.15
CA GLN A 414 -0.26 -16.54 -3.57
C GLN A 414 -1.00 -15.78 -2.45
N ASP A 415 -0.57 -15.89 -1.20
CA ASP A 415 -1.18 -15.19 -0.06
C ASP A 415 -0.46 -13.89 0.27
N LEU A 416 -1.22 -12.93 0.81
CA LEU A 416 -0.71 -11.68 1.36
C LEU A 416 -0.47 -11.87 2.86
N ILE A 417 0.78 -11.69 3.29
CA ILE A 417 1.21 -11.89 4.67
C ILE A 417 1.20 -10.56 5.41
N GLY A 418 0.71 -10.58 6.65
CA GLY A 418 0.74 -9.42 7.55
C GLY A 418 -0.18 -8.29 7.06
N VAL A 419 -1.39 -8.66 6.65
CA VAL A 419 -2.41 -7.71 6.21
C VAL A 419 -2.96 -6.98 7.43
N GLU A 420 -2.99 -5.66 7.38
CA GLU A 420 -3.62 -4.83 8.40
C GLU A 420 -4.53 -3.79 7.76
N TYR A 421 -5.65 -3.53 8.45
CA TYR A 421 -6.66 -2.55 8.07
C TYR A 421 -6.75 -1.53 9.20
N ILE A 422 -6.41 -0.28 8.89
CA ILE A 422 -6.56 0.84 9.82
C ILE A 422 -7.71 1.69 9.31
N GLY A 423 -8.89 1.49 9.91
CA GLY A 423 -10.08 2.30 9.62
C GLY A 423 -9.97 3.67 10.29
N ILE A 424 -10.14 4.70 9.48
CA ILE A 424 -10.21 6.09 9.94
C ILE A 424 -11.69 6.47 9.99
N LEU A 425 -12.23 6.52 11.20
CA LEU A 425 -13.62 6.91 11.42
C LEU A 425 -13.84 8.39 11.11
N LYS A 426 -15.03 8.70 10.57
CA LYS A 426 -15.47 10.06 10.23
C LYS A 426 -15.30 11.04 11.40
N LEU A 427 -15.58 10.60 12.62
CA LEU A 427 -15.44 11.40 13.84
C LEU A 427 -13.99 11.84 14.07
N GLN A 428 -13.06 10.88 14.10
CA GLN A 428 -11.62 11.12 14.27
C GLN A 428 -11.07 11.98 13.12
N ALA A 429 -11.47 11.70 11.88
CA ALA A 429 -11.07 12.50 10.73
C ALA A 429 -11.55 13.95 10.83
N SER A 430 -12.80 14.16 11.24
CA SER A 430 -13.36 15.51 11.43
C SER A 430 -12.62 16.29 12.51
N ILE A 431 -12.14 15.62 13.57
CA ILE A 431 -11.35 16.23 14.64
C ILE A 431 -9.93 16.58 14.15
N ILE A 432 -9.29 15.70 13.38
CA ILE A 432 -7.93 15.88 12.86
C ILE A 432 -7.86 16.95 11.75
N LEU A 433 -8.98 17.22 11.07
CA LEU A 433 -9.05 18.31 10.11
C LEU A 433 -8.84 19.70 10.73
N ASP A 434 -9.08 19.86 12.03
CA ASP A 434 -8.77 21.11 12.70
C ASP A 434 -7.26 21.24 12.94
N ASP A 435 -6.62 22.20 12.26
CA ASP A 435 -5.17 22.43 12.33
C ASP A 435 -4.67 22.57 13.77
N THR A 436 -5.41 23.32 14.61
CA THR A 436 -5.02 23.58 15.98
C THR A 436 -5.00 22.30 16.81
N ILE A 437 -6.06 21.48 16.70
CA ILE A 437 -6.15 20.21 17.42
C ILE A 437 -5.05 19.27 16.92
N ARG A 438 -4.94 19.10 15.60
CA ARG A 438 -3.98 18.20 14.96
C ARG A 438 -2.55 18.50 15.36
N ASP A 439 -2.10 19.73 15.19
CA ASP A 439 -0.71 20.10 15.44
C ASP A 439 -0.35 19.97 16.93
N THR A 440 -1.35 20.18 17.79
CA THR A 440 -1.22 20.01 19.23
C THR A 440 -1.08 18.53 19.63
N ILE A 441 -1.88 17.62 19.06
CA ILE A 441 -1.83 16.18 19.37
C ILE A 441 -0.76 15.42 18.57
N ASN A 442 -0.16 16.03 17.54
CA ASN A 442 0.91 15.45 16.74
C ASN A 442 2.26 15.46 17.48
N ARG A 443 2.33 14.81 18.65
CA ARG A 443 3.51 14.77 19.52
C ARG A 443 3.79 13.35 20.03
N ASN A 444 5.07 13.02 20.21
CA ASN A 444 5.50 11.81 20.90
C ASN A 444 5.61 12.10 22.40
N ILE A 445 5.10 11.21 23.24
CA ILE A 445 5.21 11.31 24.70
C ILE A 445 5.86 10.05 25.28
N ALA A 446 6.64 10.21 26.34
CA ALA A 446 7.21 9.08 27.08
C ALA A 446 6.14 8.38 27.90
N VAL A 447 6.03 7.05 27.76
CA VAL A 447 5.09 6.22 28.54
C VAL A 447 5.80 5.21 29.43
N LYS A 448 7.10 4.98 29.20
CA LYS A 448 7.96 4.17 30.06
C LYS A 448 9.37 4.76 30.07
N ALA A 449 9.90 4.98 31.26
CA ALA A 449 11.26 5.48 31.46
C ALA A 449 11.80 4.98 32.81
N SER A 450 13.10 4.75 32.87
CA SER A 450 13.82 4.35 34.08
C SER A 450 15.11 5.17 34.18
N ASN A 451 15.40 5.73 35.35
CA ASN A 451 16.63 6.49 35.62
C ASN A 451 16.91 7.60 34.58
N GLY A 452 15.88 8.35 34.15
CA GLY A 452 16.02 9.43 33.17
C GLY A 452 16.13 8.96 31.71
N LYS A 453 16.20 7.65 31.44
CA LYS A 453 16.26 7.10 30.08
C LYS A 453 14.86 6.68 29.63
N ILE A 454 14.42 7.23 28.49
CA ILE A 454 13.15 6.87 27.88
C ILE A 454 13.29 5.49 27.22
N GLU A 455 12.51 4.53 27.69
CA GLU A 455 12.46 3.17 27.14
C GLU A 455 11.39 3.02 26.07
N GLN A 456 10.28 3.77 26.22
CA GLN A 456 9.14 3.68 25.32
C GLN A 456 8.45 5.03 25.15
N GLN A 457 8.18 5.37 23.89
CA GLN A 457 7.37 6.53 23.50
C GLN A 457 6.14 6.09 22.72
N VAL A 458 5.11 6.92 22.78
CA VAL A 458 3.85 6.77 22.05
C VAL A 458 3.57 8.05 21.29
N TRP A 459 3.15 7.92 20.03
CA TRP A 459 2.67 9.05 19.24
C TRP A 459 1.17 9.22 19.47
N LEU A 460 0.77 10.34 20.09
CA LEU A 460 -0.61 10.56 20.54
C LEU A 460 -1.62 10.54 19.38
N LEU A 461 -1.30 11.20 18.28
CA LEU A 461 -2.14 11.20 17.07
C LEU A 461 -2.34 9.78 16.52
N GLU A 462 -1.32 8.93 16.54
CA GLU A 462 -1.42 7.53 16.08
C GLU A 462 -2.37 6.70 16.93
N GLU A 463 -2.28 6.80 18.26
CA GLU A 463 -3.21 6.07 19.13
C GLU A 463 -4.63 6.61 19.00
N PHE A 464 -4.80 7.92 18.79
CA PHE A 464 -6.10 8.53 18.52
C PHE A 464 -6.74 7.98 17.24
N ILE A 465 -5.98 7.91 16.15
CA ILE A 465 -6.45 7.37 14.86
C ILE A 465 -6.79 5.88 14.98
N LYS A 466 -6.01 5.12 15.77
CA LYS A 466 -6.28 3.71 16.08
C LYS A 466 -7.46 3.51 17.04
N GLN A 467 -8.18 4.58 17.40
CA GLN A 467 -9.33 4.55 18.31
C GLN A 467 -8.97 4.04 19.71
N LYS A 468 -7.72 4.22 20.13
CA LYS A 468 -7.28 3.89 21.48
C LYS A 468 -7.43 5.10 22.40
N PRO A 469 -7.77 4.87 23.68
CA PRO A 469 -7.92 5.96 24.64
C PRO A 469 -6.58 6.65 24.88
N LEU A 470 -6.57 7.98 24.87
CA LEU A 470 -5.35 8.76 25.11
C LEU A 470 -5.03 8.86 26.60
N LEU A 471 -6.06 8.91 27.46
CA LEU A 471 -5.92 9.12 28.91
C LEU A 471 -4.86 8.24 29.60
N PRO A 472 -4.76 6.91 29.37
CA PRO A 472 -3.75 6.08 30.04
C PRO A 472 -2.32 6.53 29.72
N HIS A 473 -2.04 6.95 28.49
CA HIS A 473 -0.73 7.43 28.07
C HIS A 473 -0.39 8.76 28.74
N LEU A 474 -1.37 9.66 28.86
CA LEU A 474 -1.23 10.95 29.54
C LEU A 474 -0.95 10.77 31.05
N ILE A 475 -1.69 9.87 31.71
CA ILE A 475 -1.47 9.53 33.14
C ILE A 475 -0.06 8.99 33.35
N ASN A 476 0.40 8.09 32.48
CA ASN A 476 1.75 7.53 32.59
C ASN A 476 2.83 8.59 32.42
N ASN A 477 2.70 9.50 31.44
CA ASN A 477 3.66 10.57 31.24
C ASN A 477 3.76 11.50 32.48
N ILE A 478 2.62 11.93 33.03
CA ILE A 478 2.60 12.75 34.24
C ILE A 478 3.16 11.99 35.44
N HIS A 479 2.85 10.70 35.59
CA HIS A 479 3.40 9.87 36.66
C HIS A 479 4.92 9.78 36.59
N LEU A 480 5.47 9.56 35.38
CA LEU A 480 6.92 9.49 35.18
C LEU A 480 7.61 10.80 35.53
N TYR A 481 6.99 11.94 35.20
CA TYR A 481 7.54 13.25 35.56
C TYR A 481 7.51 13.48 37.08
N LEU A 482 6.37 13.21 37.73
CA LEU A 482 6.24 13.37 39.18
C LEU A 482 7.17 12.43 39.98
N ALA A 483 7.52 11.28 39.41
CA ALA A 483 8.46 10.32 39.97
C ALA A 483 9.92 10.60 39.59
N ASP A 484 10.23 11.74 38.95
CA ASP A 484 11.57 12.15 38.51
C ASP A 484 12.26 11.14 37.56
N ASN A 485 11.47 10.32 36.87
CA ASN A 485 11.96 9.33 35.90
C ASN A 485 12.20 9.91 34.50
N ILE A 486 11.65 11.10 34.22
CA ILE A 486 11.87 11.87 32.99
C ILE A 486 12.16 13.33 33.33
N LYS A 487 12.98 13.97 32.50
CA LYS A 487 13.23 15.42 32.56
C LYS A 487 12.09 16.19 31.87
N TYR A 488 12.10 17.51 32.04
CA TYR A 488 11.15 18.44 31.42
C TYR A 488 11.03 18.27 29.89
N GLU A 489 12.13 17.98 29.20
CA GLU A 489 12.16 17.70 27.75
C GLU A 489 11.33 16.47 27.34
N GLY A 490 11.11 15.51 28.25
CA GLY A 490 10.27 14.34 28.04
C GLY A 490 8.83 14.50 28.54
N PHE A 491 8.53 15.63 29.18
CA PHE A 491 7.20 15.96 29.71
C PHE A 491 6.31 16.52 28.59
N ILE A 492 5.05 16.13 28.62
CA ILE A 492 4.04 16.65 27.68
C ILE A 492 3.80 18.15 27.91
N SER A 493 3.73 18.93 26.82
CA SER A 493 3.38 20.35 26.95
C SER A 493 1.97 20.54 27.53
N MET A 494 1.72 21.65 28.24
CA MET A 494 0.40 21.91 28.82
C MET A 494 -0.68 21.96 27.73
N ARG A 495 -0.38 22.62 26.61
CA ARG A 495 -1.27 22.72 25.45
C ARG A 495 -1.63 21.33 24.94
N THR A 496 -0.63 20.45 24.74
CA THR A 496 -0.87 19.07 24.31
C THR A 496 -1.69 18.28 25.32
N LEU A 497 -1.41 18.41 26.62
CA LEU A 497 -2.18 17.74 27.67
C LEU A 497 -3.65 18.17 27.68
N VAL A 498 -3.93 19.48 27.60
CA VAL A 498 -5.31 20.01 27.58
C VAL A 498 -6.08 19.47 26.37
N TYR A 499 -5.52 19.63 25.17
CA TYR A 499 -6.19 19.20 23.95
C TYR A 499 -6.37 17.69 23.90
N ALA A 500 -5.34 16.89 24.21
CA ALA A 500 -5.43 15.44 24.19
C ALA A 500 -6.44 14.91 25.22
N SER A 501 -6.47 15.48 26.44
CA SER A 501 -7.45 15.11 27.46
C SER A 501 -8.88 15.43 27.04
N ILE A 502 -9.11 16.61 26.47
CA ILE A 502 -10.46 17.06 26.07
C ILE A 502 -10.95 16.32 24.83
N VAL A 503 -10.10 16.11 23.83
CA VAL A 503 -10.45 15.30 22.65
C VAL A 503 -10.86 13.89 23.07
N ASP A 504 -10.07 13.24 23.94
CA ASP A 504 -10.38 11.90 24.45
C ASP A 504 -11.66 11.87 25.31
N ALA A 505 -11.94 12.94 26.07
CA ALA A 505 -13.18 13.08 26.82
C ALA A 505 -14.41 13.22 25.91
N LYS A 506 -14.30 14.11 24.92
CA LYS A 506 -15.39 14.47 24.00
C LYS A 506 -15.75 13.33 23.06
N VAL A 507 -14.76 12.56 22.61
CA VAL A 507 -15.00 11.36 21.80
C VAL A 507 -15.72 10.28 22.62
N LYS A 508 -15.36 10.08 23.90
CA LYS A 508 -16.10 9.17 24.80
C LYS A 508 -17.53 9.64 25.05
N GLU A 509 -17.72 10.93 25.33
CA GLU A 509 -19.04 11.54 25.54
C GLU A 509 -19.93 11.37 24.29
N PHE A 510 -19.39 11.66 23.11
CA PHE A 510 -20.10 11.51 21.85
C PHE A 510 -20.52 10.06 21.57
N GLY A 511 -19.65 9.10 21.89
CA GLY A 511 -19.94 7.67 21.72
C GLY A 511 -21.00 7.12 22.68
N ASN A 512 -21.31 7.84 23.76
CA ASN A 512 -22.29 7.43 24.79
C ASN A 512 -23.65 8.13 24.65
N ASP A 513 -23.86 8.98 23.63
CA ASP A 513 -25.18 9.54 23.35
C ASP A 513 -26.08 8.46 22.72
N ASN A 514 -27.11 8.04 23.47
CA ASN A 514 -28.05 7.00 23.06
C ASN A 514 -28.98 7.42 21.91
N ARG A 515 -28.89 8.66 21.41
CA ARG A 515 -29.68 9.18 20.28
C ARG A 515 -29.08 8.82 18.92
N LEU A 516 -28.82 7.53 18.72
CA LEU A 516 -28.43 6.99 17.42
C LEU A 516 -29.52 7.34 16.39
N PHE A 517 -29.13 7.89 15.23
CA PHE A 517 -30.00 8.25 14.10
C PHE A 517 -30.96 9.44 14.27
N GLY A 518 -30.74 10.36 15.21
CA GLY A 518 -31.48 11.63 15.26
C GLY A 518 -30.92 12.72 14.33
N ASP A 519 -31.69 13.78 14.03
CA ASP A 519 -31.22 14.96 13.26
C ASP A 519 -29.96 15.61 13.85
N HIS A 520 -29.81 15.47 15.17
CA HIS A 520 -28.60 15.90 15.87
C HIS A 520 -27.38 15.07 15.46
N PHE A 521 -27.49 13.74 15.34
CA PHE A 521 -26.36 12.84 15.07
C PHE A 521 -25.58 13.24 13.80
N PHE A 522 -26.28 13.59 12.72
CA PHE A 522 -25.66 13.97 11.44
C PHE A 522 -25.03 15.37 11.44
N ASN A 523 -25.52 16.30 12.28
CA ASN A 523 -24.99 17.67 12.39
C ASN A 523 -23.97 17.86 13.53
N SER A 524 -23.86 16.89 14.44
CA SER A 524 -23.11 17.05 15.69
C SER A 524 -21.59 17.10 15.53
N TYR A 525 -21.01 16.64 14.41
CA TYR A 525 -19.56 16.68 14.21
C TYR A 525 -19.00 18.11 14.17
N ARG A 526 -19.72 19.05 13.53
CA ARG A 526 -19.33 20.48 13.50
C ARG A 526 -19.48 21.13 14.86
N GLN A 527 -20.54 20.75 15.59
CA GLN A 527 -20.76 21.22 16.96
C GLN A 527 -19.66 20.70 17.90
N LEU A 528 -19.24 19.44 17.75
CA LEU A 528 -18.20 18.82 18.56
C LEU A 528 -16.87 19.58 18.50
N LEU A 529 -16.45 20.03 17.31
CA LEU A 529 -15.24 20.86 17.18
C LEU A 529 -15.34 22.16 17.99
N SER A 530 -16.49 22.83 17.91
CA SER A 530 -16.75 24.05 18.68
C SER A 530 -16.77 23.77 20.19
N GLU A 531 -17.32 22.63 20.61
CA GLU A 531 -17.35 22.20 22.01
C GLU A 531 -15.94 21.90 22.53
N ILE A 532 -15.11 21.20 21.75
CA ILE A 532 -13.71 20.95 22.10
C ILE A 532 -12.99 22.27 22.34
N LYS A 533 -13.10 23.23 21.41
CA LYS A 533 -12.44 24.54 21.54
C LYS A 533 -12.96 25.34 22.74
N ASN A 534 -14.27 25.28 23.01
CA ASN A 534 -14.86 25.94 24.17
C ASN A 534 -14.39 25.31 25.49
N ASP A 535 -14.32 23.99 25.55
CA ASP A 535 -13.83 23.27 26.73
C ASP A 535 -12.34 23.51 26.95
N VAL A 536 -11.54 23.59 25.88
CA VAL A 536 -10.12 23.98 25.95
C VAL A 536 -9.99 25.35 26.61
N ARG A 537 -10.76 26.36 26.15
CA ARG A 537 -10.74 27.71 26.74
C ARG A 537 -11.09 27.69 28.24
N ARG A 538 -12.14 26.96 28.63
CA ARG A 538 -12.55 26.83 30.04
C ARG A 538 -11.47 26.12 30.87
N ALA A 539 -10.90 25.05 30.33
CA ALA A 539 -9.85 24.29 30.99
C ALA A 539 -8.58 25.13 31.17
N SER A 540 -8.16 25.91 30.17
CA SER A 540 -7.04 26.85 30.30
C SER A 540 -7.27 27.87 31.42
N GLY A 541 -8.50 28.38 31.57
CA GLY A 541 -8.86 29.25 32.70
C GLY A 541 -8.73 28.54 34.05
N ALA A 542 -9.17 27.28 34.15
CA ALA A 542 -9.07 26.49 35.37
C ALA A 542 -7.62 26.10 35.72
N VAL A 543 -6.80 25.80 34.72
CA VAL A 543 -5.34 25.55 34.85
C VAL A 543 -4.64 26.77 35.44
N ARG A 544 -4.92 27.95 34.89
CA ARG A 544 -4.38 29.20 35.42
C ARG A 544 -4.83 29.42 36.86
N ALA A 545 -6.13 29.29 37.14
CA ALA A 545 -6.68 29.46 38.48
C ALA A 545 -6.06 28.52 39.53
N ILE A 546 -5.89 27.23 39.20
CA ILE A 546 -5.29 26.28 40.14
C ILE A 546 -3.79 26.53 40.35
N SER A 547 -3.07 26.98 39.31
CA SER A 547 -1.65 27.36 39.43
C SER A 547 -1.47 28.62 40.29
N GLU A 548 -2.38 29.59 40.21
CA GLU A 548 -2.36 30.81 41.01
C GLU A 548 -2.75 30.56 42.48
N THR A 549 -3.39 29.43 42.78
CA THR A 549 -3.82 29.08 44.15
C THR A 549 -2.65 28.64 45.05
N LEU A 550 -1.60 28.06 44.48
CA LEU A 550 -0.43 27.57 45.21
C LEU A 550 0.81 28.26 44.66
N GLU A 551 1.61 28.92 45.48
CA GLU A 551 2.80 29.66 45.02
C GLU A 551 4.07 28.78 45.01
N ASP A 552 4.17 27.81 45.92
CA ASP A 552 5.36 26.99 46.11
C ASP A 552 5.41 25.76 45.18
N SER A 553 6.59 25.52 44.58
CA SER A 553 6.81 24.45 43.60
C SER A 553 6.74 23.04 44.21
N ASP A 554 7.27 22.86 45.41
CA ASP A 554 7.26 21.56 46.09
C ASP A 554 5.86 21.23 46.61
N GLU A 555 5.14 22.23 47.12
CA GLU A 555 3.72 22.15 47.49
C GLU A 555 2.86 21.77 46.28
N ARG A 556 3.06 22.41 45.12
CA ARG A 556 2.40 22.06 43.85
C ARG A 556 2.64 20.61 43.45
N LYS A 557 3.89 20.12 43.53
CA LYS A 557 4.25 18.73 43.20
C LYS A 557 3.62 17.74 44.18
N SER A 558 3.54 18.09 45.47
CA SER A 558 2.88 17.28 46.50
C SER A 558 1.38 17.13 46.24
N TYR A 559 0.69 18.25 45.99
CA TYR A 559 -0.74 18.25 45.64
C TYR A 559 -1.00 17.49 44.33
N ALA A 560 -0.16 17.69 43.31
CA ALA A 560 -0.26 16.96 42.05
C ALA A 560 -0.15 15.43 42.24
N ASN A 561 0.75 14.96 43.10
CA ASN A 561 0.87 13.53 43.45
C ASN A 561 -0.40 12.99 44.13
N LEU A 562 -0.98 13.73 45.08
CA LEU A 562 -2.22 13.34 45.75
C LEU A 562 -3.39 13.26 44.78
N LEU A 563 -3.52 14.25 43.91
CA LEU A 563 -4.57 14.32 42.89
C LEU A 563 -4.43 13.23 41.83
N LEU A 564 -3.21 12.99 41.32
CA LEU A 564 -2.96 11.90 40.37
C LEU A 564 -3.27 10.53 40.98
N SER A 565 -2.93 10.32 42.26
CA SER A 565 -3.26 9.10 43.00
C SER A 565 -4.78 8.90 43.11
N ALA A 566 -5.54 9.96 43.34
CA ALA A 566 -7.00 9.90 43.35
C ALA A 566 -7.58 9.53 41.97
N ILE A 567 -7.04 10.07 40.88
CA ILE A 567 -7.43 9.70 39.50
C ILE A 567 -7.14 8.22 39.22
N ARG A 568 -5.94 7.73 39.54
CA ARG A 568 -5.52 6.33 39.33
C ARG A 568 -6.36 5.33 40.12
N ARG A 569 -6.85 5.73 41.29
CA ARG A 569 -7.73 4.93 42.17
C ARG A 569 -9.21 5.11 41.85
N ASP A 570 -9.55 5.86 40.81
CA ASP A 570 -10.94 6.17 40.43
C ASP A 570 -11.77 6.81 41.56
N ASN A 571 -11.15 7.66 42.37
CA ASN A 571 -11.80 8.26 43.53
C ASN A 571 -12.09 9.75 43.31
N LYS A 572 -13.20 10.01 42.60
CA LYS A 572 -13.69 11.36 42.26
C LYS A 572 -13.86 12.26 43.49
N HIS A 573 -14.47 11.74 44.57
CA HIS A 573 -14.71 12.52 45.79
C HIS A 573 -13.41 12.92 46.49
N ARG A 574 -12.45 12.00 46.59
CA ARG A 574 -11.13 12.31 47.15
C ARG A 574 -10.40 13.35 46.32
N PHE A 575 -10.48 13.27 44.99
CA PHE A 575 -9.92 14.27 44.10
C PHE A 575 -10.50 15.66 44.42
N VAL A 576 -11.82 15.80 44.37
CA VAL A 576 -12.50 17.10 44.58
C VAL A 576 -12.23 17.64 45.99
N ASN A 577 -12.32 16.82 47.03
CA ASN A 577 -12.04 17.25 48.40
C ASN A 577 -10.60 17.75 48.57
N THR A 578 -9.64 17.15 47.86
CA THR A 578 -8.24 17.59 47.88
C THR A 578 -8.07 18.95 47.21
N VAL A 579 -8.75 19.20 46.08
CA VAL A 579 -8.73 20.52 45.42
C VAL A 579 -9.42 21.59 46.28
N LEU A 580 -10.58 21.26 46.88
CA LEU A 580 -11.31 22.19 47.76
C LEU A 580 -10.49 22.57 49.00
N LYS A 581 -9.79 21.60 49.60
CA LYS A 581 -8.91 21.86 50.73
C LYS A 581 -7.82 22.88 50.38
N ALA A 582 -7.17 22.72 49.22
CA ALA A 582 -6.16 23.67 48.74
C ALA A 582 -6.73 25.10 48.57
N LEU A 583 -7.96 25.22 48.07
CA LEU A 583 -8.61 26.53 47.88
C LEU A 583 -8.98 27.21 49.20
N VAL A 584 -9.49 26.46 50.18
CA VAL A 584 -9.89 27.00 51.49
C VAL A 584 -8.67 27.47 52.28
N GLU A 585 -7.56 26.74 52.22
CA GLU A 585 -6.35 27.05 52.98
C GLU A 585 -5.66 28.35 52.52
N LYS A 586 -5.83 28.74 51.24
CA LYS A 586 -5.05 29.83 50.63
C LYS A 586 -5.83 31.11 50.34
N LYS A 587 -7.11 31.20 50.75
CA LYS A 587 -7.99 32.38 50.54
C LYS A 587 -7.86 32.96 49.11
N GLY A 588 -8.01 32.11 48.10
CA GLY A 588 -7.89 32.53 46.71
C GLY A 588 -8.85 33.68 46.37
N GLU A 589 -8.45 34.55 45.43
CA GLU A 589 -9.31 35.63 44.95
C GLU A 589 -10.66 35.08 44.49
N GLU A 590 -11.75 35.79 44.78
CA GLU A 590 -13.12 35.35 44.49
C GLU A 590 -13.30 34.90 43.02
N LYS A 591 -12.63 35.60 42.10
CA LYS A 591 -12.64 35.29 40.66
C LYS A 591 -11.94 33.97 40.32
N VAL A 592 -10.80 33.69 40.96
CA VAL A 592 -10.02 32.45 40.80
C VAL A 592 -10.82 31.26 41.32
N VAL A 593 -11.36 31.39 42.53
CA VAL A 593 -12.20 30.37 43.17
C VAL A 593 -13.45 30.09 42.33
N LYS A 594 -14.15 31.12 41.86
CA LYS A 594 -15.36 30.97 41.04
C LYS A 594 -15.09 30.23 39.72
N THR A 595 -13.98 30.58 39.04
CA THR A 595 -13.58 29.94 37.77
C THR A 595 -13.29 28.46 37.97
N LEU A 596 -12.49 28.12 38.98
CA LEU A 596 -12.11 26.74 39.26
C LEU A 596 -13.31 25.91 39.76
N MET A 597 -14.16 26.48 40.62
CA MET A 597 -15.37 25.82 41.12
C MET A 597 -16.37 25.52 40.02
N SER A 598 -16.59 26.47 39.08
CA SER A 598 -17.46 26.23 37.92
C SER A 598 -16.93 25.09 37.06
N PHE A 599 -15.62 25.04 36.82
CA PHE A 599 -15.02 23.95 36.05
C PHE A 599 -15.14 22.60 36.76
N ILE A 600 -14.86 22.53 38.07
CA ILE A 600 -14.99 21.31 38.87
C ILE A 600 -16.43 20.81 38.87
N PHE A 601 -17.40 21.70 39.06
CA PHE A 601 -18.80 21.31 39.08
C PHE A 601 -19.24 20.75 37.72
N ASP A 602 -19.04 21.53 36.65
CA ASP A 602 -19.52 21.20 35.31
C ASP A 602 -18.81 19.98 34.69
N LYS A 603 -17.49 19.86 34.89
CA LYS A 603 -16.65 18.91 34.14
C LYS A 603 -16.13 17.73 34.95
N ILE A 604 -16.18 17.81 36.28
CA ILE A 604 -15.70 16.73 37.15
C ILE A 604 -16.86 16.13 37.94
N LEU A 605 -17.58 16.91 38.74
CA LEU A 605 -18.64 16.39 39.60
C LEU A 605 -19.83 15.85 38.80
N SER A 606 -20.33 16.62 37.84
CA SER A 606 -21.49 16.28 37.02
C SER A 606 -21.20 15.33 35.85
N ASN A 607 -19.93 14.93 35.64
CA ASN A 607 -19.52 14.12 34.48
C ASN A 607 -18.93 12.76 34.91
N ASP A 608 -19.77 11.75 35.12
CA ASP A 608 -19.29 10.42 35.54
C ASP A 608 -18.43 9.71 34.48
N LEU A 609 -18.65 10.02 33.20
CA LEU A 609 -18.03 9.31 32.09
C LEU A 609 -16.57 9.72 31.87
N SER A 610 -16.31 11.04 31.84
CA SER A 610 -15.02 11.61 31.42
C SER A 610 -14.36 12.48 32.48
N TRP A 611 -14.80 12.45 33.75
CA TRP A 611 -14.21 13.31 34.80
C TRP A 611 -12.69 13.18 34.92
N LYS A 612 -12.13 11.97 34.74
CA LYS A 612 -10.68 11.73 34.85
C LYS A 612 -9.89 12.53 33.83
N ASN A 613 -10.42 12.69 32.62
CA ASN A 613 -9.80 13.48 31.56
C ASN A 613 -9.69 14.94 31.97
N TYR A 614 -10.78 15.54 32.46
CA TYR A 614 -10.78 16.93 32.92
C TYR A 614 -10.00 17.13 34.23
N ALA A 615 -10.04 16.16 35.15
CA ALA A 615 -9.27 16.17 36.39
C ALA A 615 -7.76 16.15 36.15
N LEU A 616 -7.30 15.36 35.16
CA LEU A 616 -5.88 15.27 34.81
C LEU A 616 -5.31 16.62 34.34
N ILE A 617 -6.14 17.46 33.71
CA ILE A 617 -5.75 18.80 33.29
C ILE A 617 -5.38 19.68 34.49
N LEU A 618 -6.14 19.59 35.59
CA LEU A 618 -5.83 20.32 36.81
C LEU A 618 -4.52 19.83 37.46
N VAL A 619 -4.24 18.53 37.39
CA VAL A 619 -2.95 17.96 37.81
C VAL A 619 -1.82 18.56 36.98
N GLY A 620 -1.97 18.63 35.65
CA GLY A 620 -1.00 19.28 34.77
C GLY A 620 -0.78 20.75 35.10
N GLY A 621 -1.85 21.49 35.43
CA GLY A 621 -1.76 22.91 35.79
C GLY A 621 -0.97 23.20 37.06
N LEU A 622 -0.96 22.28 38.03
CA LEU A 622 -0.12 22.41 39.23
C LEU A 622 1.36 22.21 38.93
N ILE A 623 1.68 21.27 38.05
CA ILE A 623 3.07 20.91 37.75
C ILE A 623 3.71 21.95 36.81
N GLY A 624 2.88 22.71 36.09
CA GLY A 624 3.30 23.59 35.01
C GLY A 624 3.69 22.77 33.79
N GLY A 625 2.99 22.94 32.67
CA GLY A 625 3.67 22.70 31.38
C GLY A 625 4.51 23.94 31.12
N GLY A 626 5.78 23.76 30.80
CA GLY A 626 6.17 23.82 29.41
C GLY A 626 5.79 25.14 28.74
N GLU A 627 6.26 26.31 29.19
CA GLU A 627 6.42 27.49 28.32
C GLU A 627 7.93 27.65 28.12
N ALA A 628 8.53 27.71 26.92
CA ALA A 628 8.03 28.19 25.64
C ALA A 628 8.62 27.37 24.47
N ASP A 629 7.79 27.00 23.49
CA ASP A 629 8.16 27.29 22.10
C ASP A 629 7.44 28.60 21.79
N GLY A 630 8.21 29.56 21.29
CA GLY A 630 7.90 30.98 21.28
C GLY A 630 6.67 31.42 20.48
N GLU A 631 6.39 32.70 20.66
CA GLU A 631 5.51 33.56 19.89
C GLU A 631 5.51 33.23 18.39
N GLU A 632 4.36 32.80 17.87
CA GLU A 632 3.55 33.48 16.84
C GLU A 632 2.16 32.82 16.72
#